data_AF-A0A2G1MGZ4-F1
#
_entry.id   AF-A0A2G1MGZ4-F1
#
_cell.length_a   1.000
_cell.length_b   1.000
_cell.length_c   1.000
_cell.angle_alpha   90.00
_cell.angle_beta   90.00
_cell.angle_gamma   90.00
#
_symmetry.space_group_name_H-M   'P 1'
#
loop_
_entity.id
_entity.type
_entity.pdbx_description
1 polymer ?
#
loop_
_entity_poly.entity_id
_entity_poly.type
_entity_poly.pdbx_seq_one_letter_code
_entity_poly.pdbx_strand_id
1 'polypeptide(L)'
;MPPELHDRVTRLVHALDRMTPEERTETIANEVIETGGSWQTPPQSGRSCFIISLHGIEVPGFDADSAAMHWHIDARSVIGGWPQPDHDPGLRRAQLEWAQMALFIGPEDLRRQAAVIAMLWSASQMVRDAARQHCHQREAAA
;
A
#
# COMPACT_ATOMS: atom_id res chain seq x y z
N MET A 1 -18.43 8.58 3.30
CA MET A 1 -17.97 8.30 4.68
C MET A 1 -18.35 9.48 5.57
N PRO A 2 -18.93 9.29 6.77
CA PRO A 2 -19.17 10.37 7.72
C PRO A 2 -17.88 11.09 8.14
N PRO A 3 -17.88 12.41 8.43
CA PRO A 3 -16.66 13.16 8.76
C PRO A 3 -15.89 12.59 9.96
N GLU A 4 -16.58 12.21 11.03
CA GLU A 4 -15.96 11.63 12.23
C GLU A 4 -15.23 10.31 11.94
N LEU A 5 -15.82 9.49 11.05
CA LEU A 5 -15.21 8.25 10.60
C LEU A 5 -14.00 8.53 9.70
N HIS A 6 -14.10 9.54 8.83
CA HIS A 6 -13.01 9.97 7.95
C HIS A 6 -11.80 10.45 8.76
N ASP A 7 -12.01 11.26 9.79
CA ASP A 7 -10.93 11.72 10.67
C ASP A 7 -10.27 10.56 11.41
N ARG A 8 -11.06 9.56 11.82
CA ARG A 8 -10.56 8.36 12.48
C ARG A 8 -9.72 7.49 11.55
N VAL A 9 -10.23 7.21 10.36
CA VAL A 9 -9.49 6.48 9.32
C VAL A 9 -8.21 7.23 8.98
N THR A 10 -8.26 8.55 8.84
CA THR A 10 -7.09 9.40 8.56
C THR A 10 -6.01 9.23 9.62
N ARG A 11 -6.37 9.35 10.91
CA ARG A 11 -5.40 9.16 12.01
C ARG A 11 -4.78 7.77 12.02
N LEU A 12 -5.60 6.73 11.88
CA LEU A 12 -5.13 5.35 11.85
C LEU A 12 -4.16 5.14 10.68
N VAL A 13 -4.57 5.51 9.47
CA VAL A 13 -3.80 5.31 8.25
C VAL A 13 -2.46 6.06 8.29
N HIS A 14 -2.40 7.28 8.86
CA HIS A 14 -1.13 7.98 9.11
C HIS A 14 -0.21 7.28 10.10
N ALA A 15 -0.74 6.55 11.09
CA ALA A 15 0.06 5.73 11.98
C ALA A 15 0.60 4.49 11.24
N LEU A 16 -0.28 3.80 10.49
CA LEU A 16 0.04 2.58 9.73
C LEU A 16 1.10 2.79 8.64
N ASP A 17 1.22 3.99 8.08
CA ASP A 17 2.25 4.32 7.08
C ASP A 17 3.68 4.00 7.56
N ARG A 18 3.91 4.18 8.87
CA ARG A 18 5.24 4.13 9.49
C ARG A 18 5.53 2.79 10.16
N MET A 19 4.54 1.92 10.27
CA MET A 19 4.60 0.64 10.98
C MET A 19 5.03 -0.49 10.05
N THR A 20 5.73 -1.50 10.52
CA THR A 20 6.02 -2.72 9.72
C THR A 20 4.71 -3.45 9.34
N PRO A 21 4.75 -4.40 8.37
CA PRO A 21 3.57 -5.22 8.06
C PRO A 21 2.95 -5.89 9.30
N GLU A 22 3.78 -6.42 10.18
CA GLU A 22 3.35 -7.14 11.39
C GLU A 22 2.66 -6.18 12.38
N GLU A 23 3.30 -5.03 12.66
CA GLU A 23 2.74 -3.98 13.52
C GLU A 23 1.42 -3.44 12.97
N ARG A 24 1.29 -3.36 11.64
CA ARG A 24 0.06 -2.92 10.95
C ARG A 24 -1.07 -3.92 11.19
N THR A 25 -0.82 -5.22 10.99
CA THR A 25 -1.84 -6.26 11.22
C THR A 25 -2.35 -6.22 12.66
N GLU A 26 -1.44 -6.13 13.64
CA GLU A 26 -1.81 -6.02 15.05
C GLU A 26 -2.61 -4.74 15.35
N THR A 27 -2.17 -3.60 14.83
CA THR A 27 -2.85 -2.31 15.05
C THR A 27 -4.28 -2.30 14.47
N ILE A 28 -4.48 -2.86 13.27
CA ILE A 28 -5.82 -2.97 12.68
C ILE A 28 -6.69 -3.93 13.49
N ALA A 29 -6.13 -5.06 13.96
CA ALA A 29 -6.87 -6.00 14.80
C ALA A 29 -7.35 -5.34 16.10
N ASN A 30 -6.48 -4.56 16.75
CA ASN A 30 -6.84 -3.81 17.94
C ASN A 30 -7.93 -2.76 17.65
N GLU A 31 -7.82 -2.02 16.55
CA GLU A 31 -8.86 -1.05 16.17
C GLU A 31 -10.22 -1.74 15.91
N VAL A 32 -10.24 -2.92 15.28
CA VAL A 32 -11.49 -3.70 15.10
C VAL A 32 -12.12 -4.03 16.45
N ILE A 33 -11.31 -4.44 17.44
CA ILE A 33 -11.79 -4.77 18.79
C ILE A 33 -12.34 -3.54 19.51
N GLU A 34 -11.64 -2.41 19.43
CA GLU A 34 -11.97 -1.19 20.18
C GLU A 34 -13.17 -0.43 19.60
N THR A 35 -13.41 -0.54 18.30
CA THR A 35 -14.29 0.39 17.57
C THR A 35 -15.46 -0.29 16.87
N GLY A 36 -15.43 -1.62 16.85
CA GLY A 36 -16.33 -2.42 16.05
C GLY A 36 -15.81 -2.60 14.62
N GLY A 37 -16.32 -3.64 13.98
CA GLY A 37 -15.84 -4.14 12.71
C GLY A 37 -15.93 -5.66 12.70
N SER A 38 -15.38 -6.27 11.66
CA SER A 38 -15.25 -7.72 11.59
C SER A 38 -13.86 -8.11 11.11
N TRP A 39 -13.33 -9.14 11.75
CA TRP A 39 -12.11 -9.83 11.35
C TRP A 39 -12.46 -11.29 11.14
N GLN A 40 -12.80 -11.65 9.90
CA GLN A 40 -13.30 -12.98 9.58
C GLN A 40 -12.15 -13.85 9.08
N THR A 41 -11.86 -14.91 9.82
CA THR A 41 -10.94 -15.95 9.37
C THR A 41 -11.66 -16.92 8.44
N PRO A 42 -11.01 -17.39 7.36
CA PRO A 42 -11.63 -18.34 6.45
C PRO A 42 -11.99 -19.65 7.17
N PRO A 43 -13.12 -20.29 6.84
CA PRO A 43 -13.49 -21.58 7.40
C PRO A 43 -12.50 -22.66 6.94
N GLN A 44 -12.31 -23.68 7.78
CA GLN A 44 -11.44 -24.82 7.49
C GLN A 44 -11.84 -25.64 6.25
N SER A 45 -13.02 -25.38 5.65
CA SER A 45 -13.54 -26.07 4.46
C SER A 45 -12.83 -25.71 3.15
N GLY A 46 -11.87 -24.78 3.16
CA GLY A 46 -10.78 -24.75 2.17
C GLY A 46 -10.96 -23.86 0.94
N ARG A 47 -11.90 -22.90 0.94
CA ARG A 47 -12.08 -21.94 -0.19
C ARG A 47 -12.51 -20.54 0.23
N SER A 48 -11.99 -20.00 1.33
CA SER A 48 -12.36 -18.66 1.75
C SER A 48 -11.13 -17.79 1.97
N CYS A 49 -11.34 -16.48 1.83
CA CYS A 49 -10.37 -15.44 2.14
C CYS A 49 -10.56 -14.96 3.58
N PHE A 50 -9.53 -14.34 4.13
CA PHE A 50 -9.67 -13.45 5.29
C PHE A 50 -10.43 -12.20 4.84
N ILE A 51 -11.37 -11.72 5.65
CA ILE A 51 -12.10 -10.48 5.36
C ILE A 51 -11.96 -9.55 6.56
N ILE A 52 -11.52 -8.32 6.30
CA ILE A 52 -11.51 -7.24 7.28
C ILE A 52 -12.57 -6.23 6.86
N SER A 53 -13.51 -5.94 7.75
CA SER A 53 -14.48 -4.85 7.62
C SER A 53 -14.28 -3.88 8.78
N LEU A 54 -13.72 -2.71 8.51
CA LEU A 54 -13.40 -1.71 9.53
C LEU A 54 -13.63 -0.31 8.96
N HIS A 55 -14.29 0.55 9.74
CA HIS A 55 -14.62 1.93 9.35
C HIS A 55 -15.27 2.06 7.96
N GLY A 56 -16.17 1.13 7.63
CA GLY A 56 -16.91 1.14 6.36
C GLY A 56 -16.07 0.75 5.14
N ILE A 57 -14.89 0.17 5.35
CA ILE A 57 -14.01 -0.37 4.31
C ILE A 57 -13.94 -1.88 4.52
N GLU A 58 -14.27 -2.63 3.48
CA GLU A 58 -14.25 -4.09 3.48
C GLU A 58 -13.29 -4.61 2.41
N VAL A 59 -12.34 -5.45 2.82
CA VAL A 59 -11.34 -6.02 1.91
C VAL A 59 -11.12 -7.51 2.17
N PRO A 60 -10.87 -8.30 1.12
CA PRO A 60 -10.40 -9.67 1.26
C PRO A 60 -8.86 -9.76 1.25
N GLY A 61 -8.32 -10.80 1.88
CA GLY A 61 -6.91 -11.21 1.80
C GLY A 61 -6.76 -12.72 1.81
N PHE A 62 -5.62 -13.22 1.35
CA PHE A 62 -5.30 -14.65 1.40
C PHE A 62 -4.97 -15.11 2.82
N ASP A 63 -4.40 -14.21 3.60
CA ASP A 63 -4.04 -14.32 5.01
C ASP A 63 -4.35 -13.00 5.73
N ALA A 64 -4.09 -12.96 7.04
CA ALA A 64 -4.29 -11.78 7.88
C ALA A 64 -3.46 -10.57 7.39
N ASP A 65 -2.20 -10.78 7.02
CA ASP A 65 -1.28 -9.71 6.63
C ASP A 65 -1.65 -9.10 5.28
N SER A 66 -2.03 -9.92 4.31
CA SER A 66 -2.52 -9.45 3.01
C SER A 66 -3.86 -8.71 3.14
N ALA A 67 -4.77 -9.19 4.00
CA ALA A 67 -6.02 -8.46 4.27
C ALA A 67 -5.73 -7.09 4.93
N ALA A 68 -4.84 -7.06 5.93
CA ALA A 68 -4.41 -5.83 6.61
C ALA A 68 -3.73 -4.84 5.64
N MET A 69 -2.88 -5.35 4.75
CA MET A 69 -2.24 -4.56 3.69
C MET A 69 -3.27 -3.98 2.73
N HIS A 70 -4.20 -4.79 2.22
CA HIS A 70 -5.27 -4.30 1.33
C HIS A 70 -6.14 -3.27 2.03
N TRP A 71 -6.48 -3.48 3.31
CA TRP A 71 -7.29 -2.54 4.06
C TRP A 71 -6.59 -1.19 4.17
N HIS A 72 -5.30 -1.21 4.50
CA HIS A 72 -4.49 0.00 4.59
C HIS A 72 -4.41 0.75 3.26
N ILE A 73 -4.22 0.05 2.14
CA ILE A 73 -4.15 0.63 0.79
C ILE A 73 -5.48 1.26 0.39
N ASP A 74 -6.60 0.58 0.61
CA ASP A 74 -7.93 1.09 0.28
C ASP A 74 -8.29 2.27 1.18
N ALA A 75 -8.02 2.18 2.48
CA ALA A 75 -8.22 3.26 3.43
C ALA A 75 -7.40 4.51 3.08
N ARG A 76 -6.16 4.32 2.65
CA ARG A 76 -5.32 5.40 2.13
C ARG A 76 -5.92 6.06 0.89
N SER A 77 -6.47 5.27 -0.03
CA SER A 77 -7.16 5.79 -1.22
C SER A 77 -8.42 6.59 -0.84
N VAL A 78 -9.19 6.12 0.14
CA VAL A 78 -10.40 6.79 0.64
C VAL A 78 -10.09 8.15 1.27
N ILE A 79 -8.93 8.31 1.91
CA ILE A 79 -8.50 9.61 2.48
C ILE A 79 -7.75 10.51 1.48
N GLY A 80 -7.67 10.13 0.19
CA GLY A 80 -7.11 10.95 -0.88
C GLY A 80 -5.75 10.49 -1.43
N GLY A 81 -5.20 9.37 -0.94
CA GLY A 81 -3.95 8.80 -1.44
C GLY A 81 -2.71 9.67 -1.17
N TRP A 82 -1.73 9.58 -2.07
CA TRP A 82 -0.59 10.50 -2.12
C TRP A 82 -0.73 11.44 -3.33
N PRO A 83 -1.27 12.66 -3.15
CA PRO A 83 -1.41 13.61 -4.25
C PRO A 83 -0.06 14.11 -4.77
N GLN A 84 0.98 14.06 -3.92
CA GLN A 84 2.36 14.35 -4.27
C GLN A 84 3.28 13.35 -3.56
N PRO A 85 4.46 13.03 -4.14
CA PRO A 85 5.45 12.22 -3.45
C PRO A 85 5.89 12.88 -2.15
N ASP A 86 5.84 12.13 -1.05
CA ASP A 86 6.43 12.56 0.23
C ASP A 86 7.89 12.10 0.28
N HIS A 87 8.78 13.01 0.63
CA HIS A 87 10.22 12.78 0.64
C HIS A 87 10.73 12.16 1.95
N ASP A 88 9.87 11.96 2.96
CA ASP A 88 10.21 11.20 4.17
C ASP A 88 10.57 9.75 3.81
N PRO A 89 11.81 9.30 4.08
CA PRO A 89 12.23 7.92 3.83
C PRO A 89 11.37 6.88 4.55
N GLY A 90 10.83 7.22 5.73
CA GLY A 90 9.98 6.33 6.54
C GLY A 90 8.65 5.99 5.87
N LEU A 91 8.17 6.86 4.97
CA LEU A 91 6.90 6.68 4.25
C LEU A 91 7.08 5.97 2.91
N ARG A 92 8.32 5.76 2.46
CA ARG A 92 8.60 5.29 1.10
C ARG A 92 8.02 3.90 0.83
N ARG A 93 8.00 3.02 1.83
CA ARG A 93 7.40 1.68 1.68
C ARG A 93 5.88 1.78 1.45
N ALA A 94 5.18 2.52 2.30
CA ALA A 94 3.73 2.71 2.18
C ALA A 94 3.34 3.37 0.84
N GLN A 95 4.10 4.37 0.40
CA GLN A 95 3.92 5.01 -0.92
C GLN A 95 4.08 4.01 -2.07
N LEU A 96 5.09 3.14 -2.01
CA LEU A 96 5.32 2.13 -3.05
C LEU A 96 4.27 1.01 -3.03
N GLU A 97 3.88 0.51 -1.86
CA GLU A 97 2.82 -0.49 -1.70
C GLU A 97 1.49 0.02 -2.28
N TRP A 98 1.13 1.26 -1.95
CA TRP A 98 -0.08 1.89 -2.50
C TRP A 98 0.01 2.14 -4.00
N ALA A 99 1.14 2.65 -4.50
CA ALA A 99 1.30 2.89 -5.94
C ALA A 99 1.23 1.59 -6.75
N GLN A 100 1.76 0.47 -6.23
CA GLN A 100 1.65 -0.84 -6.86
C GLN A 100 0.19 -1.25 -7.04
N MET A 101 -0.64 -1.11 -6.00
CA MET A 101 -2.06 -1.44 -6.11
C MET A 101 -2.86 -0.45 -6.94
N ALA A 102 -2.69 0.86 -6.70
CA ALA A 102 -3.43 1.90 -7.41
C ALA A 102 -3.20 1.85 -8.93
N LEU A 103 -2.02 1.40 -9.35
CA LEU A 103 -1.66 1.26 -10.77
C LEU A 103 -1.83 -0.16 -11.31
N PHE A 104 -2.14 -1.15 -10.45
CA PHE A 104 -2.16 -2.58 -10.79
C PHE A 104 -0.82 -3.07 -11.39
N ILE A 105 0.31 -2.65 -10.79
CA ILE A 105 1.65 -2.95 -11.26
C ILE A 105 2.43 -3.70 -10.16
N GLY A 106 3.10 -4.79 -10.54
CA GLY A 106 3.99 -5.52 -9.62
C GLY A 106 5.20 -4.68 -9.17
N PRO A 107 5.86 -5.03 -8.06
CA PRO A 107 6.98 -4.25 -7.50
C PRO A 107 8.15 -4.07 -8.47
N GLU A 108 8.45 -5.09 -9.28
CA GLU A 108 9.52 -5.03 -10.28
C GLU A 108 9.15 -4.16 -11.48
N ASP A 109 7.89 -4.25 -11.93
CA ASP A 109 7.40 -3.49 -13.06
C ASP A 109 7.23 -2.00 -12.70
N LEU A 110 6.90 -1.68 -11.45
CA LEU A 110 6.76 -0.29 -11.02
C LEU A 110 8.08 0.47 -11.15
N ARG A 111 9.18 -0.13 -10.68
CA ARG A 111 10.52 0.48 -10.79
C ARG A 111 10.96 0.61 -12.24
N ARG A 112 10.68 -0.41 -13.06
CA ARG A 112 10.98 -0.39 -14.49
C ARG A 112 10.21 0.72 -15.21
N GLN A 113 8.90 0.79 -15.02
CA GLN A 113 8.07 1.81 -15.64
C GLN A 113 8.46 3.21 -15.17
N ALA A 114 8.77 3.37 -13.88
CA ALA A 114 9.31 4.62 -13.34
C ALA A 114 10.65 5.00 -14.00
N ALA A 115 11.56 4.05 -14.21
CA ALA A 115 12.83 4.29 -14.90
C ALA A 115 12.62 4.69 -16.37
N VAL A 116 11.70 4.02 -17.10
CA VAL A 116 11.36 4.37 -18.48
C VAL A 116 10.80 5.80 -18.56
N ILE A 117 9.87 6.16 -17.68
CA ILE A 117 9.30 7.52 -17.63
C ILE A 117 10.40 8.54 -17.29
N ALA A 118 11.25 8.24 -16.30
CA ALA A 118 12.35 9.12 -15.90
C ALA A 118 13.38 9.33 -17.03
N MET A 119 13.71 8.29 -17.79
CA MET A 119 14.57 8.39 -18.97
C MET A 119 13.98 9.32 -20.04
N LEU A 120 12.68 9.19 -20.32
CA LEU A 120 12.03 9.92 -21.39
C LEU A 120 11.72 11.37 -21.01
N TRP A 121 11.27 11.62 -19.78
CA TRP A 121 10.58 12.86 -19.42
C TRP A 121 11.24 13.65 -18.28
N SER A 122 12.27 13.13 -17.61
CA SER A 122 12.97 13.90 -16.58
C SER A 122 13.72 15.08 -17.21
N ALA A 123 13.66 16.25 -16.58
CA ALA A 123 14.50 17.40 -16.95
C ALA A 123 15.97 17.22 -16.52
N SER A 124 16.25 16.37 -15.52
CA SER A 124 17.60 16.16 -14.96
C SER A 124 18.37 15.07 -15.70
N GLN A 125 19.53 15.43 -16.26
CA GLN A 125 20.44 14.49 -16.94
C GLN A 125 20.91 13.36 -16.02
N MET A 126 21.26 13.68 -14.77
CA MET A 126 21.67 12.69 -13.77
C MET A 126 20.58 11.63 -13.53
N VAL A 127 19.32 12.04 -13.46
CA VAL A 127 18.18 11.13 -13.27
C VAL A 127 17.99 10.25 -14.51
N ARG A 128 18.12 10.81 -15.72
CA ARG A 128 18.05 10.04 -16.97
C ARG A 128 19.14 8.98 -17.05
N ASP A 129 20.37 9.31 -16.64
CA ASP A 129 21.50 8.39 -16.68
C ASP A 129 21.38 7.27 -15.63
N ALA A 130 20.94 7.59 -14.40
CA ALA A 130 20.65 6.59 -13.38
C ALA A 130 19.53 5.62 -13.81
N ALA A 131 18.48 6.14 -14.45
CA ALA A 131 17.38 5.32 -14.95
C ALA A 131 17.83 4.41 -16.11
N ARG A 132 18.67 4.91 -17.02
CA ARG A 132 19.26 4.11 -18.11
C ARG A 132 20.12 2.96 -17.55
N GLN A 133 20.93 3.23 -16.54
CA GLN A 133 21.74 2.21 -15.88
C GLN A 133 20.87 1.10 -15.27
N HIS A 134 19.76 1.47 -14.62
CA HIS A 134 18.82 0.51 -14.04
C HIS A 134 18.18 -0.41 -15.10
N CYS A 135 17.80 0.14 -16.26
CA CYS A 135 17.25 -0.66 -17.36
C CYS A 135 18.26 -1.66 -17.94
N HIS A 136 19.50 -1.23 -18.20
CA HIS A 136 20.53 -2.10 -18.80
C HIS A 136 21.06 -3.18 -17.84
N GLN A 137 21.09 -2.92 -16.53
CA GLN A 137 21.52 -3.92 -15.54
C GLN A 137 20.65 -5.18 -15.52
N ARG A 138 19.38 -5.11 -15.91
CA ARG A 138 18.52 -6.31 -16.04
C ARG A 138 18.66 -7.03 -17.37
N GLU A 139 18.93 -6.32 -18.47
CA GLU A 139 19.16 -6.96 -19.78
C GLU A 139 20.41 -7.85 -19.76
N ALA A 140 21.40 -7.52 -18.93
CA ALA A 140 22.60 -8.33 -18.74
C ALA A 140 22.42 -9.53 -17.80
N ALA A 141 21.28 -9.62 -17.08
CA ALA A 141 21.01 -10.63 -16.06
C ALA A 141 19.88 -11.61 -16.44
N ALA A 142 19.29 -11.44 -17.63
CA ALA A 142 18.26 -12.30 -18.22
C ALA A 142 18.86 -13.13 -19.36
#